data_AF-A0A952ZW77-F1
#
_entry.id   AF-A0A952ZW77-F1
#
_cell.length_a   1.000
_cell.length_b   1.000
_cell.length_c   1.000
_cell.angle_alpha   90.00
_cell.angle_beta   90.00
_cell.angle_gamma   90.00
#
_symmetry.space_group_name_H-M   'P 1'
#
loop_
_entity.id
_entity.type
_entity.pdbx_description
1 polymer ?
#
loop_
_entity_poly.entity_id
_entity_poly.type
_entity_poly.pdbx_seq_one_letter_code
_entity_poly.pdbx_strand_id
1 'polypeptide(L)'
;MITKDHSSTFFDENIRVEMIIWLAANLDSACDALEDFFDDHSAMDMERIFGVRAAEFEPLLAASQSEEFLSFLARRKLTGFLIKASTPVPTEFGKGYVQHHGWGFYTSQWFYAEQIDDALVERLLKWKESYHAEQKKSLAAEKKKGAKKKGGAK
;
A
#
# COMPACT_ATOMS: atom_id res chain seq x y z
N MET A 1 -12.82 23.25 17.28
CA MET A 1 -12.66 22.32 16.15
C MET A 1 -11.87 21.14 16.70
N ILE A 2 -12.53 20.00 16.94
CA ILE A 2 -11.86 18.81 17.48
C ILE A 2 -11.11 18.20 16.29
N THR A 3 -9.78 18.19 16.35
CA THR A 3 -8.94 17.47 15.39
C THR A 3 -9.35 16.00 15.43
N LYS A 4 -9.71 15.45 14.28
CA LYS A 4 -10.04 14.03 14.12
C LYS A 4 -8.83 13.22 14.59
N ASP A 5 -9.03 12.28 15.51
CA ASP A 5 -7.96 11.41 15.96
C ASP A 5 -7.68 10.34 14.89
N HIS A 6 -6.61 10.56 14.13
CA HIS A 6 -6.19 9.61 13.09
C HIS A 6 -5.70 8.30 13.69
N SER A 7 -5.16 8.32 14.90
CA SER A 7 -4.66 7.11 15.56
C SER A 7 -5.79 6.16 15.93
N SER A 8 -6.90 6.69 16.48
CA SER A 8 -8.08 5.89 16.77
C SER A 8 -8.70 5.36 15.48
N THR A 9 -8.76 6.18 14.43
CA THR A 9 -9.28 5.77 13.12
C THR A 9 -8.50 4.57 12.55
N PHE A 10 -7.15 4.61 12.58
CA PHE A 10 -6.34 3.49 12.10
C PHE A 10 -6.49 2.24 12.96
N PHE A 11 -6.58 2.39 14.27
CA PHE A 11 -6.81 1.27 15.19
C PHE A 11 -8.14 0.58 14.89
N ASP A 12 -9.24 1.34 14.83
CA ASP A 12 -10.59 0.82 14.61
C ASP A 12 -10.70 0.15 13.23
N GLU A 13 -10.00 0.68 12.23
CA GLU A 13 -10.05 0.20 10.84
C GLU A 13 -9.03 -0.90 10.52
N ASN A 14 -8.24 -1.33 11.51
CA ASN A 14 -7.16 -2.31 11.36
C ASN A 14 -6.18 -1.92 10.23
N ILE A 15 -5.79 -0.66 10.22
CA ILE A 15 -4.71 -0.14 9.38
C ILE A 15 -3.51 0.12 10.29
N ARG A 16 -2.33 -0.34 9.89
CA ARG A 16 -1.08 -0.08 10.58
C ARG A 16 -0.13 0.64 9.66
N VAL A 17 0.35 1.81 10.08
CA VAL A 17 1.50 2.44 9.43
C VAL A 17 2.75 1.73 9.93
N GLU A 18 3.47 1.07 9.03
CA GLU A 18 4.69 0.33 9.35
C GLU A 18 5.94 1.20 9.19
N MET A 19 5.92 2.11 8.22
CA MET A 19 7.07 2.92 7.88
C MET A 19 6.64 4.27 7.30
N ILE A 20 7.38 5.31 7.66
CA ILE A 20 7.29 6.65 7.08
C ILE A 20 8.70 7.09 6.73
N ILE A 21 8.93 7.41 5.46
CA ILE A 21 10.17 7.99 4.96
C ILE A 21 9.86 9.40 4.49
N TRP A 22 10.54 10.39 5.07
CA TRP A 22 10.43 11.77 4.62
C TRP A 22 11.42 12.03 3.48
N LEU A 23 10.91 12.18 2.26
CA LEU A 23 11.76 12.24 1.06
C LEU A 23 12.63 13.50 1.03
N ALA A 24 12.14 14.65 1.49
CA ALA A 24 12.95 15.87 1.51
C ALA A 24 14.21 15.75 2.38
N ALA A 25 14.16 14.96 3.46
CA ALA A 25 15.31 14.72 4.32
C ALA A 25 16.34 13.76 3.72
N ASN A 26 16.02 13.10 2.60
CA ASN A 26 16.87 12.12 1.94
C ASN A 26 17.33 12.58 0.56
N LEU A 27 17.15 13.86 0.19
CA LEU A 27 17.48 14.34 -1.16
C LEU A 27 18.98 14.31 -1.48
N ASP A 28 19.82 14.46 -0.46
CA ASP A 28 21.28 14.44 -0.62
C ASP A 28 21.86 13.01 -0.52
N SER A 29 21.15 12.10 0.16
CA SER A 29 21.55 10.71 0.36
C SER A 29 20.33 9.90 0.79
N ALA A 30 20.11 8.76 0.13
CA ALA A 30 19.05 7.83 0.49
C ALA A 30 19.44 7.07 1.75
N CYS A 31 18.50 6.92 2.69
CA CYS A 31 18.64 5.94 3.75
C CYS A 31 18.39 4.52 3.22
N ASP A 32 18.90 3.50 3.92
CA ASP A 32 18.77 2.08 3.54
C ASP A 32 17.33 1.69 3.18
N ALA A 33 16.35 2.15 3.97
CA ALA A 33 14.93 1.83 3.72
C ALA A 33 14.38 2.45 2.42
N LEU A 34 14.95 3.58 1.98
CA LEU A 34 14.59 4.21 0.71
C LEU A 34 15.31 3.51 -0.47
N GLU A 35 16.53 3.04 -0.26
CA GLU A 35 17.25 2.21 -1.24
C GLU A 35 16.52 0.87 -1.47
N ASP A 36 16.18 0.16 -0.39
CA ASP A 36 15.37 -1.06 -0.43
C ASP A 36 14.05 -0.82 -1.18
N PHE A 37 13.41 0.33 -0.95
CA PHE A 37 12.19 0.70 -1.66
C PHE A 37 12.42 0.85 -3.18
N PHE A 38 13.54 1.42 -3.62
CA PHE A 38 13.85 1.54 -5.04
C PHE A 38 14.11 0.18 -5.70
N ASP A 39 14.78 -0.72 -5.00
CA ASP A 39 15.13 -2.04 -5.51
C ASP A 39 13.92 -2.99 -5.57
N ASP A 40 12.98 -2.87 -4.63
CA ASP A 40 11.81 -3.75 -4.52
C ASP A 40 10.66 -3.39 -5.50
N HIS A 41 10.71 -2.23 -6.15
CA HIS A 41 9.56 -1.68 -6.87
C HIS A 41 9.83 -1.45 -8.36
N SER A 42 8.89 -1.88 -9.19
CA SER A 42 8.94 -1.64 -10.64
C SER A 42 8.53 -0.21 -10.99
N ALA A 43 8.80 0.21 -12.23
CA ALA A 43 8.33 1.50 -12.75
C ALA A 43 6.81 1.67 -12.68
N MET A 44 6.05 0.57 -12.84
CA MET A 44 4.59 0.56 -12.70
C MET A 44 4.14 0.77 -11.25
N ASP A 45 4.89 0.23 -10.28
CA ASP A 45 4.65 0.48 -8.86
C ASP A 45 4.94 1.94 -8.52
N MET A 46 6.04 2.49 -9.03
CA MET A 46 6.39 3.89 -8.86
C MET A 46 5.30 4.80 -9.44
N GLU A 47 4.74 4.48 -10.61
CA GLU A 47 3.60 5.21 -11.18
C GLU A 47 2.37 5.17 -10.28
N ARG A 48 2.02 3.99 -9.76
CA ARG A 48 0.90 3.84 -8.83
C ARG A 48 1.12 4.65 -7.54
N ILE A 49 2.35 4.74 -7.06
CA ILE A 49 2.69 5.38 -5.78
C ILE A 49 2.78 6.89 -5.94
N PHE A 50 3.56 7.39 -6.90
CA PHE A 50 3.88 8.80 -7.10
C PHE A 50 2.95 9.51 -8.08
N GLY A 51 2.18 8.79 -8.89
CA GLY A 51 1.31 9.37 -9.93
C GLY A 51 2.08 9.93 -11.13
N VAL A 52 3.33 9.51 -11.32
CA VAL A 52 4.19 9.91 -12.46
C VAL A 52 4.35 8.71 -13.40
N ARG A 53 4.34 8.93 -14.72
CA ARG A 53 4.31 7.82 -15.68
C ARG A 53 5.50 6.87 -15.52
N ALA A 54 5.27 5.57 -15.64
CA ALA A 54 6.28 4.52 -15.50
C ALA A 54 7.49 4.75 -16.42
N ALA A 55 7.27 5.20 -17.66
CA ALA A 55 8.34 5.49 -18.62
C ALA A 55 9.37 6.53 -18.13
N GLU A 56 9.02 7.35 -17.13
CA GLU A 56 9.96 8.28 -16.51
C GLU A 56 10.85 7.62 -15.45
N PHE A 57 10.37 6.55 -14.82
CA PHE A 57 11.10 5.78 -13.82
C PHE A 57 11.96 4.66 -14.42
N GLU A 58 11.54 4.11 -15.56
CA GLU A 58 12.30 3.06 -16.28
C GLU A 58 13.80 3.34 -16.42
N PRO A 59 14.26 4.51 -16.91
CA PRO A 59 15.69 4.77 -17.03
C PRO A 59 16.40 4.86 -15.68
N LEU A 60 15.71 5.38 -14.64
CA LEU A 60 16.28 5.55 -13.30
C LEU A 60 16.50 4.21 -12.61
N LEU A 61 15.51 3.31 -12.73
CA LEU A 61 15.59 1.96 -12.16
C LEU A 61 16.57 1.08 -12.91
N ALA A 62 16.65 1.22 -14.25
CA ALA A 62 17.60 0.46 -15.07
C ALA A 62 19.06 0.85 -14.81
N ALA A 63 19.31 2.10 -14.44
CA ALA A 63 20.63 2.57 -14.05
C ALA A 63 21.05 2.08 -12.65
N SER A 64 20.09 1.70 -11.80
CA SER A 64 20.31 1.40 -10.37
C SER A 64 21.10 2.51 -9.66
N GLN A 65 20.82 3.78 -10.00
CA GLN A 65 21.49 4.94 -9.43
C GLN A 65 20.54 5.71 -8.53
N SER A 66 20.68 5.52 -7.21
CA SER A 66 19.88 6.20 -6.19
C SER A 66 19.99 7.73 -6.31
N GLU A 67 21.17 8.28 -6.58
CA GLU A 67 21.38 9.72 -6.75
C GLU A 67 20.57 10.33 -7.90
N GLU A 68 20.44 9.62 -9.04
CA GLU A 68 19.63 10.08 -10.17
C GLU A 68 18.14 10.06 -9.81
N PHE A 69 17.72 9.05 -9.04
CA PHE A 69 16.35 8.94 -8.55
C PHE A 69 16.02 10.09 -7.59
N LEU A 70 16.89 10.38 -6.61
CA LEU A 70 16.72 11.50 -5.68
C LEU A 70 16.68 12.84 -6.41
N SER A 71 17.59 13.03 -7.39
CA SER A 71 17.59 14.21 -8.26
C SER A 71 16.29 14.35 -9.04
N PHE A 72 15.72 13.23 -9.51
CA PHE A 72 14.43 13.22 -10.19
C PHE A 72 13.29 13.62 -9.25
N LEU A 73 13.22 13.04 -8.04
CA LEU A 73 12.24 13.40 -7.02
C LEU A 73 12.30 14.90 -6.69
N ALA A 74 13.51 15.45 -6.50
CA ALA A 74 13.72 16.87 -6.25
C ALA A 74 13.19 17.75 -7.41
N ARG A 75 13.51 17.40 -8.66
CA ARG A 75 13.03 18.13 -9.86
C ARG A 75 11.51 18.07 -10.02
N ARG A 76 10.91 16.94 -9.66
CA ARG A 76 9.46 16.73 -9.66
C ARG A 76 8.76 17.31 -8.44
N LYS A 77 9.51 17.88 -7.48
CA LYS A 77 9.01 18.40 -6.20
C LYS A 77 8.26 17.35 -5.39
N LEU A 78 8.73 16.10 -5.46
CA LEU A 78 8.21 14.98 -4.68
C LEU A 78 8.95 14.94 -3.34
N THR A 79 8.63 15.88 -2.46
CA THR A 79 9.34 16.15 -1.19
C THR A 79 8.60 15.65 0.05
N GLY A 80 7.41 15.07 -0.14
CA GLY A 80 6.56 14.60 0.93
C GLY A 80 7.02 13.31 1.61
N PHE A 81 6.05 12.49 1.97
CA PHE A 81 6.21 11.27 2.73
C PHE A 81 5.88 10.05 1.89
N LEU A 82 6.76 9.07 1.97
CA LEU A 82 6.50 7.72 1.50
C LEU A 82 6.08 6.87 2.71
N ILE A 83 4.89 6.29 2.64
CA ILE A 83 4.23 5.62 3.77
C ILE A 83 3.92 4.18 3.40
N LYS A 84 4.41 3.23 4.19
CA LYS A 84 4.01 1.81 4.10
C LYS A 84 2.89 1.56 5.08
N ALA A 85 1.72 1.15 4.58
CA ALA A 85 0.58 0.80 5.39
C ALA A 85 0.18 -0.67 5.18
N SER A 86 -0.29 -1.31 6.26
CA SER A 86 -0.66 -2.71 6.29
C SER A 86 -2.07 -2.92 6.83
N THR A 87 -2.74 -3.95 6.33
CA THR A 87 -4.02 -4.43 6.89
C THR A 87 -4.06 -5.96 6.88
N PRO A 88 -4.66 -6.62 7.88
CA PRO A 88 -4.79 -8.07 7.92
C PRO A 88 -5.56 -8.61 6.70
N VAL A 89 -5.11 -9.74 6.16
CA VAL A 89 -5.83 -10.39 5.06
C VAL A 89 -7.08 -11.08 5.63
N PRO A 90 -8.29 -10.76 5.14
CA PRO A 90 -9.50 -11.46 5.56
C PRO A 90 -9.50 -12.89 5.03
N THR A 91 -9.72 -13.87 5.91
CA THR A 91 -9.68 -15.29 5.57
C THR A 91 -11.05 -15.94 5.51
N GLU A 92 -12.02 -15.42 6.26
CA GLU A 92 -13.42 -15.80 6.09
C GLU A 92 -14.36 -14.60 6.13
N PHE A 93 -15.35 -14.62 5.24
CA PHE A 93 -16.51 -13.75 5.32
C PHE A 93 -17.72 -14.62 5.68
N GLY A 94 -18.20 -14.56 6.92
CA GLY A 94 -19.29 -15.40 7.43
C GLY A 94 -20.35 -14.58 8.16
N LYS A 95 -21.64 -14.90 8.00
CA LYS A 95 -22.83 -14.37 8.74
C LYS A 95 -22.69 -12.94 9.34
N GLY A 96 -22.22 -11.97 8.56
CA GLY A 96 -22.13 -10.57 8.98
C GLY A 96 -20.78 -10.11 9.57
N TYR A 97 -19.78 -10.98 9.70
CA TYR A 97 -18.46 -10.67 10.24
C TYR A 97 -17.32 -11.14 9.31
N VAL A 98 -16.22 -10.39 9.35
CA VAL A 98 -14.96 -10.75 8.70
C VAL A 98 -14.07 -11.41 9.74
N GLN A 99 -13.63 -12.64 9.48
CA GLN A 99 -12.60 -13.28 10.28
C GLN A 99 -11.23 -12.99 9.66
N HIS A 100 -10.31 -12.58 10.51
CA HIS A 100 -8.91 -12.37 10.19
C HIS A 100 -8.08 -13.31 11.07
N HIS A 101 -6.97 -13.85 10.56
CA HIS A 101 -5.97 -14.55 11.40
C HIS A 101 -5.13 -13.59 12.27
N GLY A 102 -5.63 -12.36 12.51
CA GLY A 102 -4.87 -11.29 13.12
C GLY A 102 -3.70 -10.84 12.25
N TRP A 103 -2.70 -10.23 12.88
CA TRP A 103 -1.52 -9.66 12.21
C TRP A 103 -0.44 -10.70 11.83
N GLY A 104 -0.72 -12.00 11.95
CA GLY A 104 0.18 -13.06 11.47
C GLY A 104 0.12 -13.26 9.95
N PHE A 105 -0.90 -12.72 9.29
CA PHE A 105 -1.06 -12.75 7.83
C PHE A 105 -1.71 -11.46 7.34
N TYR A 106 -0.92 -10.57 6.76
CA TYR A 106 -1.34 -9.23 6.33
C TYR A 106 -0.80 -8.89 4.95
N THR A 107 -1.39 -7.88 4.34
CA THR A 107 -0.88 -7.26 3.12
C THR A 107 -0.41 -5.84 3.42
N SER A 108 0.53 -5.35 2.61
CA SER A 108 1.08 -4.01 2.72
C SER A 108 1.04 -3.29 1.39
N GLN A 109 0.92 -1.96 1.43
CA GLN A 109 1.03 -1.12 0.25
C GLN A 109 1.72 0.19 0.60
N TRP A 110 2.53 0.68 -0.35
CA TRP A 110 3.16 1.98 -0.28
C TRP A 110 2.28 3.09 -0.88
N PHE A 111 2.38 4.27 -0.26
CA PHE A 111 1.66 5.48 -0.63
C PHE A 111 2.59 6.68 -0.59
N TYR A 112 2.51 7.55 -1.59
CA TYR A 112 3.08 8.89 -1.50
C TYR A 112 2.00 9.90 -1.05
N ALA A 113 2.37 10.82 -0.16
CA ALA A 113 1.57 11.99 0.18
C ALA A 113 2.45 13.20 0.49
N GLU A 114 2.06 14.38 0.02
CA GLU A 114 2.79 15.62 0.34
C GLU A 114 2.71 15.96 1.83
N GLN A 115 1.57 15.66 2.45
CA GLN A 115 1.28 15.93 3.84
C GLN A 115 0.60 14.72 4.49
N ILE A 116 0.80 14.56 5.79
CA ILE A 116 0.05 13.59 6.61
C ILE A 116 -1.23 14.30 7.06
N ASP A 117 -2.31 14.08 6.32
CA ASP A 117 -3.58 14.79 6.50
C ASP A 117 -4.79 13.84 6.34
N ASP A 118 -6.00 14.41 6.42
CA ASP A 118 -7.25 13.66 6.23
C ASP A 118 -7.34 12.99 4.85
N ALA A 119 -6.75 13.57 3.81
CA ALA A 119 -6.78 13.02 2.46
C ALA A 119 -5.94 11.75 2.35
N LEU A 120 -4.78 11.70 3.01
CA LEU A 120 -4.00 10.47 3.16
C LEU A 120 -4.82 9.39 3.90
N VAL A 121 -5.45 9.75 5.02
CA VAL A 121 -6.26 8.80 5.82
C VAL A 121 -7.38 8.21 4.97
N GLU A 122 -8.12 9.04 4.23
CA GLU A 122 -9.18 8.58 3.32
C GLU A 122 -8.67 7.64 2.22
N ARG A 123 -7.48 7.90 1.67
CA ARG A 123 -6.86 7.01 0.66
C ARG A 123 -6.51 5.64 1.25
N LEU A 124 -5.97 5.61 2.47
CA LEU A 124 -5.65 4.36 3.16
C LEU A 124 -6.92 3.54 3.45
N LEU A 125 -7.99 4.20 3.90
CA LEU A 125 -9.30 3.56 4.12
C LEU A 125 -9.86 2.96 2.83
N LYS A 126 -9.91 3.76 1.75
CA LYS A 126 -10.39 3.30 0.43
C LYS A 126 -9.59 2.12 -0.11
N TRP A 127 -8.27 2.15 0.06
CA TRP A 127 -7.41 1.02 -0.31
C TRP A 127 -7.80 -0.25 0.45
N LYS A 128 -7.87 -0.17 1.78
CA LYS A 128 -8.24 -1.31 2.64
C LYS A 128 -9.62 -1.86 2.27
N GLU A 129 -10.61 -0.99 2.07
CA GLU A 129 -11.97 -1.39 1.67
C GLU A 129 -11.99 -2.09 0.32
N SER A 130 -11.25 -1.55 -0.67
CA SER A 130 -11.15 -2.14 -2.00
C SER A 130 -10.50 -3.52 -1.94
N TYR A 131 -9.39 -3.65 -1.22
CA TYR A 131 -8.71 -4.93 -1.02
C TYR A 131 -9.63 -5.96 -0.34
N HIS A 132 -10.33 -5.58 0.74
CA HIS A 132 -11.27 -6.48 1.42
C HIS A 132 -12.44 -6.89 0.52
N ALA A 133 -12.95 -5.98 -0.31
CA ALA A 133 -14.02 -6.28 -1.26
C ALA A 133 -13.57 -7.28 -2.34
N GLU A 134 -12.33 -7.17 -2.81
CA GLU A 134 -11.74 -8.12 -3.75
C GLU A 134 -11.53 -9.50 -3.13
N GLN A 135 -10.99 -9.56 -1.90
CA GLN A 135 -10.83 -10.83 -1.18
C GLN A 135 -12.16 -11.52 -0.89
N LYS A 136 -13.21 -10.74 -0.60
CA LYS A 136 -14.57 -11.29 -0.45
C LYS A 136 -15.06 -11.95 -1.73
N LYS A 137 -14.79 -11.34 -2.89
CA LYS A 137 -15.19 -11.88 -4.21
C LYS A 137 -14.39 -13.14 -4.56
N SER A 138 -13.07 -13.15 -4.31
CA SER A 138 -12.20 -14.31 -4.59
C SER A 138 -12.63 -15.53 -3.76
N LEU A 139 -12.79 -15.37 -2.44
CA LEU A 139 -13.22 -16.45 -1.54
C LEU A 139 -14.62 -16.97 -1.89
N ALA A 140 -15.55 -16.09 -2.28
CA ALA A 140 -16.87 -16.52 -2.75
C ALA A 140 -16.81 -17.33 -4.05
N ALA A 141 -15.91 -16.98 -4.98
CA ALA A 141 -15.69 -17.72 -6.21
C ALA A 141 -15.06 -19.10 -5.95
N GLU A 142 -14.11 -19.18 -5.04
CA GLU A 142 -13.47 -20.44 -4.63
C GLU A 142 -14.45 -21.41 -3.96
N LYS A 143 -15.29 -20.91 -3.03
CA LYS A 143 -16.36 -21.71 -2.41
C LYS A 143 -17.32 -22.29 -3.45
N LYS A 144 -17.68 -21.52 -4.48
CA LYS A 144 -18.53 -21.98 -5.59
C LYS A 144 -17.84 -23.06 -6.44
N LYS A 145 -16.54 -22.92 -6.73
CA LYS A 145 -15.75 -23.93 -7.46
C LYS A 145 -15.62 -25.24 -6.66
N GLY A 146 -15.35 -25.14 -5.36
CA GLY A 146 -15.27 -26.29 -4.46
C GLY A 146 -16.60 -27.05 -4.31
N ALA A 147 -17.73 -26.34 -4.24
CA ALA A 147 -19.05 -26.95 -4.18
C ALA A 147 -19.43 -27.68 -5.48
N LYS A 148 -19.12 -27.11 -6.66
CA LYS A 148 -19.32 -27.79 -7.95
C LYS A 148 -18.48 -29.06 -8.10
N LYS A 149 -17.24 -29.07 -7.60
CA LYS A 149 -16.35 -30.26 -7.67
C LYS A 149 -16.84 -31.41 -6.78
N LYS A 150 -17.49 -31.12 -5.65
CA LYS A 150 -18.07 -32.14 -4.76
C LYS A 150 -19.44 -32.67 -5.22
N GLY A 151 -20.17 -31.92 -6.05
CA GLY A 151 -21.49 -32.31 -6.58
C GLY A 151 -21.47 -33.10 -7.89
N GLY A 152 -20.31 -33.23 -8.55
CA GLY A 152 -20.14 -33.94 -9.83
C GLY A 152 -19.72 -35.41 -9.72
N ALA A 153 -19.62 -35.96 -8.51
CA ALA A 153 -19.41 -37.39 -8.29
C ALA A 153 -20.75 -38.06 -7.99
N LYS A 154 -21.51 -38.37 -9.04
CA LYS A 154 -22.63 -39.31 -9.02
C LYS A 154 -22.65 -40.11 -10.30
#